data_AF-A0A150SW56-F1
#
_entry.id   AF-A0A150SW56-F1
#
_cell.length_a   1.000
_cell.length_b   1.000
_cell.length_c   1.000
_cell.angle_alpha   90.00
_cell.angle_beta   90.00
_cell.angle_gamma   90.00
#
_symmetry.space_group_name_H-M   'P 1'
#
loop_
_entity.id
_entity.type
_entity.pdbx_description
1 polymer ?
#
loop_
_entity_poly.entity_id
_entity_poly.type
_entity_poly.pdbx_seq_one_letter_code
_entity_poly.pdbx_strand_id
1 'polypeptide(L)'
;MGLCVFACTRSGECRDGYTCSDVVGGITACIPACTENAQCPELGMCDTLDGRCVLGETQCTDGADDEGDDLVDCADDDCDATCGPLVDAACADAAPVATTTVEGDTSRGTRLFEGSCMGLGPEEVHLFTPPAGQSGTLRVELHSDSDHVLYARTACADGLSELDCQDKSVATGGGPEEEKLTIVLHRGQTVPIFVDAYSQDDAGPYTLDFLFSPTLCGDGTVDPPEECDDHNTTSGDGCSAECTLELDAVCREALVAVIGDNEGDTRTGTSLFEGSCLGYLRPEKIHTFTPPSDGTLLLRLSSDTDLGMYVRTSCVDDDSQVECMDNVGDDSEEVLEIDVDGGVPLFIFVDTYFVTDAGPYTLNLAFTPAP
;
A
#
# COMPACT_ATOMS: atom_id res chain seq x y z
N MET A 1 -9.33 47.03 -12.03
CA MET A 1 -10.11 46.69 -10.82
C MET A 1 -9.29 47.12 -9.63
N GLY A 2 -9.82 48.00 -8.77
CA GLY A 2 -9.13 48.39 -7.54
C GLY A 2 -9.62 47.48 -6.41
N LEU A 3 -8.71 46.77 -5.74
CA LEU A 3 -9.02 45.98 -4.55
C LEU A 3 -9.03 46.94 -3.35
N CYS A 4 -10.16 47.08 -2.67
CA CYS A 4 -10.23 47.82 -1.41
C CYS A 4 -9.71 46.92 -0.28
N VAL A 5 -8.50 47.20 0.21
CA VAL A 5 -7.92 46.53 1.39
C VAL A 5 -7.97 47.44 2.61
N PHE A 6 -8.24 46.85 3.77
CA PHE A 6 -8.38 47.58 5.03
C PHE A 6 -7.01 48.05 5.51
N ALA A 7 -6.83 49.36 5.70
CA ALA A 7 -5.58 49.91 6.22
C ALA A 7 -5.46 49.62 7.73
N CYS A 8 -4.23 49.38 8.19
CA CYS A 8 -3.94 49.04 9.59
C CYS A 8 -2.58 49.60 10.01
N THR A 9 -2.34 49.69 11.32
CA THR A 9 -1.03 50.06 11.88
C THR A 9 -0.40 48.96 12.75
N ARG A 10 -1.20 47.98 13.16
CA ARG A 10 -0.79 46.80 13.94
C ARG A 10 -1.78 45.67 13.68
N SER A 11 -1.34 44.42 13.82
CA SER A 11 -2.17 43.26 13.45
C SER A 11 -3.46 43.13 14.26
N GLY A 12 -3.52 43.63 15.50
CA GLY A 12 -4.76 43.65 16.30
C GLY A 12 -5.85 44.62 15.82
N GLU A 13 -5.64 45.33 14.71
CA GLU A 13 -6.67 46.14 14.03
C GLU A 13 -7.31 45.39 12.86
N CYS A 14 -6.77 44.21 12.52
CA CYS A 14 -7.26 43.34 11.49
C CYS A 14 -8.25 42.33 12.09
N ARG A 15 -9.17 41.84 11.25
CA ARG A 15 -10.03 40.70 11.61
C ARG A 15 -9.19 39.43 11.79
N ASP A 16 -9.77 38.42 12.43
CA ASP A 16 -9.14 37.12 12.62
C ASP A 16 -8.62 36.54 11.30
N GLY A 17 -7.40 36.00 11.37
CA GLY A 17 -6.66 35.44 10.24
C GLY A 17 -6.03 36.45 9.32
N TYR A 18 -6.03 37.73 9.69
CA TYR A 18 -5.35 38.78 8.94
C TYR A 18 -4.24 39.39 9.80
N THR A 19 -3.09 39.63 9.17
CA THR A 19 -1.99 40.36 9.81
C THR A 19 -1.79 41.69 9.11
N CYS A 20 -1.30 42.68 9.87
CA CYS A 20 -0.98 43.98 9.31
C CYS A 20 0.40 43.91 8.64
N SER A 21 0.45 43.99 7.31
CA SER A 21 1.68 43.88 6.54
C SER A 21 1.82 45.01 5.53
N ASP A 22 3.06 45.37 5.19
CA ASP A 22 3.36 46.37 4.16
C ASP A 22 3.06 45.76 2.78
N VAL A 23 2.03 46.29 2.11
CA VAL A 23 1.64 45.82 0.78
C VAL A 23 2.39 46.57 -0.32
N VAL A 24 2.75 47.83 -0.11
CA VAL A 24 3.56 48.64 -1.05
C VAL A 24 4.21 49.83 -0.32
N GLY A 25 5.53 49.78 -0.10
CA GLY A 25 6.36 50.96 0.14
C GLY A 25 5.94 51.84 1.33
N GLY A 26 5.56 51.22 2.45
CA GLY A 26 5.12 51.89 3.67
C GLY A 26 3.60 52.02 3.81
N ILE A 27 2.83 51.42 2.90
CA ILE A 27 1.37 51.31 3.03
C ILE A 27 1.07 49.95 3.65
N THR A 28 0.61 49.96 4.91
CA THR A 28 0.23 48.75 5.62
C THR A 28 -1.26 48.47 5.49
N ALA A 29 -1.59 47.21 5.22
CA ALA A 29 -2.96 46.74 5.12
C ALA A 29 -3.11 45.36 5.77
N CYS A 30 -4.34 45.05 6.18
CA CYS A 30 -4.71 43.73 6.66
C CYS A 30 -4.70 42.77 5.48
N ILE A 31 -3.75 41.84 5.48
CA ILE A 31 -3.67 40.77 4.50
C ILE A 31 -3.91 39.42 5.18
N PRO A 32 -4.49 38.43 4.47
CA PRO A 32 -4.62 37.07 4.97
C PRO A 32 -3.26 36.52 5.43
N ALA A 33 -3.22 35.86 6.58
CA ALA A 33 -2.00 35.33 7.17
C ALA A 33 -2.22 34.20 8.19
N CYS A 34 -3.42 33.63 8.32
CA CYS A 34 -3.56 32.44 9.16
C CYS A 34 -2.84 31.24 8.52
N THR A 35 -2.39 30.32 9.36
CA THR A 35 -1.75 29.06 9.01
C THR A 35 -2.27 27.88 9.84
N GLU A 36 -3.09 28.13 10.86
CA GLU A 36 -3.67 27.12 11.75
C GLU A 36 -4.94 27.66 12.41
N ASN A 37 -5.89 26.77 12.75
CA ASN A 37 -7.21 27.11 13.31
C ASN A 37 -7.10 27.89 14.64
N ALA A 38 -6.04 27.66 15.43
CA ALA A 38 -5.79 28.39 16.68
C ALA A 38 -5.65 29.92 16.52
N GLN A 39 -5.41 30.40 15.29
CA GLN A 39 -5.32 31.82 14.95
C GLN A 39 -6.67 32.46 14.58
N CYS A 40 -7.75 31.68 14.65
CA CYS A 40 -9.12 32.05 14.28
C CYS A 40 -10.10 31.94 15.48
N PRO A 41 -9.84 32.57 16.64
CA PRO A 41 -10.64 32.37 17.84
C PRO A 41 -12.11 32.80 17.74
N GLU A 42 -12.47 33.71 16.82
CA GLU A 42 -13.87 34.14 16.60
C GLU A 42 -14.59 33.32 15.52
N LEU A 43 -13.86 32.70 14.59
CA LEU A 43 -14.44 32.03 13.41
C LEU A 43 -14.15 30.52 13.33
N GLY A 44 -13.21 29.99 14.12
CA GLY A 44 -12.93 28.56 14.23
C GLY A 44 -11.86 28.05 13.27
N MET A 45 -11.97 28.35 11.97
CA MET A 45 -11.13 27.73 10.93
C MET A 45 -10.16 28.71 10.28
N CYS A 46 -8.95 28.23 9.96
CA CYS A 46 -8.05 28.86 9.00
C CYS A 46 -8.07 28.16 7.63
N ASP A 47 -8.57 28.84 6.59
CA ASP A 47 -8.29 28.47 5.20
C ASP A 47 -6.82 28.76 4.92
N THR A 48 -6.00 27.71 4.86
CA THR A 48 -4.55 27.82 4.66
C THR A 48 -4.16 28.14 3.20
N LEU A 49 -5.06 27.93 2.24
CA LEU A 49 -4.84 28.29 0.82
C LEU A 49 -4.95 29.81 0.65
N ASP A 50 -5.99 30.40 1.23
CA ASP A 50 -6.24 31.84 1.16
C ASP A 50 -5.64 32.62 2.33
N GLY A 51 -5.21 31.93 3.39
CA GLY A 51 -4.69 32.49 4.65
C GLY A 51 -5.74 33.21 5.48
N ARG A 52 -7.02 32.87 5.35
CA ARG A 52 -8.15 33.63 5.93
C ARG A 52 -8.87 32.80 6.98
N CYS A 53 -9.30 33.45 8.06
CA CYS A 53 -10.27 32.79 8.92
C CYS A 53 -11.66 32.81 8.27
N VAL A 54 -12.31 31.66 8.29
CA VAL A 54 -13.68 31.43 7.83
C VAL A 54 -14.50 30.85 8.98
N LEU A 55 -15.84 30.99 8.91
CA LEU A 55 -16.73 30.31 9.85
C LEU A 55 -16.54 28.81 9.62
N GLY A 56 -16.04 28.11 10.63
CA GLY A 56 -16.05 26.66 10.69
C GLY A 56 -17.06 26.18 11.73
N GLU A 57 -17.36 24.89 11.72
CA GLU A 57 -18.32 24.32 12.66
C GLU A 57 -17.91 24.64 14.12
N THR A 58 -18.85 25.20 14.89
CA THR A 58 -18.66 25.52 16.30
C THR A 58 -19.28 24.48 17.23
N GLN A 59 -20.13 23.60 16.71
CA GLN A 59 -20.82 22.55 17.46
C GLN A 59 -20.71 21.18 16.77
N CYS A 60 -19.49 20.66 16.70
CA CYS A 60 -19.09 19.37 16.11
C CYS A 60 -19.76 18.06 16.61
N THR A 61 -20.88 18.10 17.33
CA THR A 61 -21.55 16.89 17.86
C THR A 61 -23.08 17.00 17.96
N ASP A 62 -23.69 18.04 17.41
CA ASP A 62 -25.12 18.31 17.58
C ASP A 62 -25.99 17.85 16.40
N GLY A 63 -25.37 17.33 15.35
CA GLY A 63 -26.04 16.80 14.16
C GLY A 63 -26.59 17.88 13.23
N ALA A 64 -26.14 19.13 13.38
CA ALA A 64 -26.44 20.24 12.50
C ALA A 64 -25.25 20.57 11.57
N ASP A 65 -25.58 21.26 10.48
CA ASP A 65 -24.66 21.95 9.58
C ASP A 65 -24.82 23.45 9.91
N ASP A 66 -24.11 23.94 10.95
CA ASP A 66 -24.25 25.30 11.46
C ASP A 66 -23.64 26.35 10.50
N GLU A 67 -22.80 25.94 9.56
CA GLU A 67 -22.13 26.77 8.53
C GLU A 67 -22.79 26.74 7.14
N GLY A 68 -23.62 25.73 6.87
CA GLY A 68 -24.42 25.59 5.66
C GLY A 68 -23.67 25.08 4.44
N ASP A 69 -22.66 24.21 4.62
CA ASP A 69 -21.85 23.66 3.53
C ASP A 69 -22.15 22.18 3.19
N ASP A 70 -23.22 21.65 3.80
CA ASP A 70 -23.73 20.28 3.70
C ASP A 70 -22.84 19.20 4.39
N LEU A 71 -21.75 19.59 5.07
CA LEU A 71 -21.03 18.72 6.02
C LEU A 71 -21.64 18.90 7.42
N VAL A 72 -21.59 17.83 8.23
CA VAL A 72 -22.23 17.80 9.56
C VAL A 72 -21.24 17.23 10.56
N ASP A 73 -21.08 17.89 11.70
CA ASP A 73 -20.25 17.43 12.81
C ASP A 73 -18.82 17.05 12.38
N CYS A 74 -18.47 15.77 12.43
CA CYS A 74 -17.11 15.26 12.21
C CYS A 74 -16.82 14.83 10.77
N ALA A 75 -17.80 14.99 9.88
CA ALA A 75 -17.55 14.96 8.43
C ALA A 75 -16.91 16.28 7.95
N ASP A 76 -16.85 17.31 8.80
CA ASP A 76 -16.12 18.56 8.54
C ASP A 76 -14.68 18.49 9.09
N ASP A 77 -13.71 18.84 8.24
CA ASP A 77 -12.28 19.00 8.57
C ASP A 77 -12.07 19.96 9.77
N ASP A 78 -13.01 20.87 10.03
CA ASP A 78 -12.97 21.83 11.13
C ASP A 78 -13.16 21.23 12.52
N CYS A 79 -13.71 20.03 12.57
CA CYS A 79 -14.07 19.36 13.79
C CYS A 79 -13.05 18.32 14.28
N ASP A 80 -11.97 18.09 13.54
CA ASP A 80 -10.91 17.11 13.82
C ASP A 80 -10.39 17.12 15.27
N ALA A 81 -10.13 18.31 15.84
CA ALA A 81 -9.60 18.44 17.20
C ALA A 81 -10.62 18.07 18.29
N THR A 82 -11.91 18.23 18.01
CA THR A 82 -13.02 17.89 18.90
C THR A 82 -13.47 16.45 18.72
N CYS A 83 -13.41 15.95 17.48
CA CYS A 83 -13.86 14.63 17.07
C CYS A 83 -12.83 13.53 17.32
N GLY A 84 -11.52 13.82 17.31
CA GLY A 84 -10.48 12.83 17.55
C GLY A 84 -10.72 11.95 18.79
N PRO A 85 -10.99 12.51 19.98
CA PRO A 85 -11.33 11.71 21.17
C PRO A 85 -12.64 10.90 21.06
N LEU A 86 -13.60 11.36 20.24
CA LEU A 86 -14.86 10.65 19.99
C LEU A 86 -14.66 9.50 19.02
N VAL A 87 -13.87 9.72 17.96
CA VAL A 87 -13.39 8.70 17.02
C VAL A 87 -12.63 7.61 17.77
N ASP A 88 -11.68 7.97 18.65
CA ASP A 88 -10.95 7.02 19.49
C ASP A 88 -11.89 6.19 20.38
N ALA A 89 -12.91 6.84 20.96
CA ALA A 89 -13.89 6.15 21.79
C ALA A 89 -14.77 5.20 20.97
N ALA A 90 -15.26 5.64 19.80
CA ALA A 90 -16.06 4.82 18.89
C ALA A 90 -15.26 3.61 18.37
N CYS A 91 -13.99 3.81 18.02
CA CYS A 91 -13.08 2.74 17.64
C CYS A 91 -12.81 1.75 18.78
N ALA A 92 -12.74 2.23 20.03
CA ALA A 92 -12.56 1.38 21.20
C ALA A 92 -13.83 0.58 21.55
N ASP A 93 -15.00 1.15 21.27
CA ASP A 93 -16.30 0.52 21.50
C ASP A 93 -16.77 -0.36 20.33
N ALA A 94 -16.06 -0.32 19.19
CA ALA A 94 -16.37 -1.09 17.99
C ALA A 94 -16.51 -2.59 18.29
N ALA A 95 -17.60 -3.18 17.80
CA ALA A 95 -18.00 -4.52 18.19
C ALA A 95 -17.13 -5.59 17.50
N PRO A 96 -16.52 -6.54 18.24
CA PRO A 96 -15.80 -7.64 17.60
C PRO A 96 -16.79 -8.59 16.91
N VAL A 97 -16.49 -8.93 15.66
CA VAL A 97 -17.26 -9.91 14.89
C VAL A 97 -17.03 -11.31 15.48
N ALA A 98 -18.05 -11.85 16.15
CA ALA A 98 -17.98 -13.15 16.83
C ALA A 98 -18.68 -14.29 16.05
N THR A 99 -19.46 -13.95 15.04
CA THR A 99 -20.28 -14.86 14.24
C THR A 99 -20.11 -14.56 12.75
N THR A 100 -20.51 -15.49 11.89
CA THR A 100 -20.45 -15.31 10.43
C THR A 100 -21.49 -14.33 9.92
N THR A 101 -22.53 -14.06 10.71
CA THR A 101 -23.58 -13.10 10.38
C THR A 101 -23.77 -12.19 11.58
N VAL A 102 -23.83 -10.88 11.36
CA VAL A 102 -24.01 -9.85 12.39
C VAL A 102 -25.23 -9.02 12.01
N GLU A 103 -26.12 -8.79 12.99
CA GLU A 103 -27.22 -7.84 12.86
C GLU A 103 -26.80 -6.51 13.52
N GLY A 104 -27.09 -5.39 12.88
CA GLY A 104 -26.82 -4.05 13.39
C GLY A 104 -27.91 -3.06 13.02
N ASP A 105 -27.80 -1.83 13.51
CA ASP A 105 -28.79 -0.76 13.26
C ASP A 105 -28.14 0.62 13.36
N THR A 106 -27.92 1.26 12.21
CA THR A 106 -27.32 2.60 12.13
C THR A 106 -28.20 3.68 12.75
N SER A 107 -29.48 3.45 13.05
CA SER A 107 -30.37 4.47 13.66
C SER A 107 -29.84 5.10 14.96
N ARG A 108 -28.91 4.43 15.64
CA ARG A 108 -28.24 4.91 16.87
C ARG A 108 -26.73 4.99 16.73
N GLY A 109 -26.23 4.87 15.50
CA GLY A 109 -24.85 5.01 15.13
C GLY A 109 -24.29 6.40 15.45
N THR A 110 -22.98 6.51 15.33
CA THR A 110 -22.27 7.79 15.44
C THR A 110 -22.40 8.58 14.12
N ARG A 111 -21.73 9.73 13.98
CA ARG A 111 -21.60 10.52 12.73
C ARG A 111 -20.15 11.01 12.58
N LEU A 112 -19.22 10.08 12.81
CA LEU A 112 -17.81 10.33 13.09
C LEU A 112 -16.88 9.86 11.98
N PHE A 113 -17.34 8.99 11.08
CA PHE A 113 -16.49 8.37 10.08
C PHE A 113 -17.11 8.48 8.70
N GLU A 114 -16.34 8.99 7.73
CA GLU A 114 -16.75 9.07 6.34
C GLU A 114 -15.85 8.19 5.45
N GLY A 115 -16.45 7.36 4.60
CA GLY A 115 -15.73 6.59 3.58
C GLY A 115 -15.56 7.35 2.26
N SER A 116 -14.61 6.94 1.42
CA SER A 116 -14.36 7.61 0.12
C SER A 116 -15.53 7.55 -0.88
N CYS A 117 -16.50 6.67 -0.62
CA CYS A 117 -17.71 6.48 -1.40
C CYS A 117 -18.95 7.17 -0.82
N MET A 118 -18.75 8.15 0.07
CA MET A 118 -19.75 9.09 0.60
C MET A 118 -20.88 8.45 1.42
N GLY A 119 -20.85 8.66 2.74
CA GLY A 119 -21.95 8.40 3.66
C GLY A 119 -22.01 9.53 4.68
N LEU A 120 -23.13 10.25 4.73
CA LEU A 120 -23.33 11.39 5.65
C LEU A 120 -24.41 11.08 6.70
N GLY A 121 -24.89 9.84 6.73
CA GLY A 121 -25.80 9.35 7.74
C GLY A 121 -25.05 8.84 8.96
N PRO A 122 -25.78 8.23 9.92
CA PRO A 122 -25.13 7.60 11.05
C PRO A 122 -24.43 6.28 10.68
N GLU A 123 -23.33 5.97 11.37
CA GLU A 123 -22.54 4.76 11.13
C GLU A 123 -22.35 3.85 12.35
N GLU A 124 -22.06 2.58 12.08
CA GLU A 124 -21.59 1.60 13.07
C GLU A 124 -20.28 0.93 12.60
N VAL A 125 -19.42 0.58 13.56
CA VAL A 125 -18.10 -0.02 13.30
C VAL A 125 -18.01 -1.42 13.90
N HIS A 126 -17.55 -2.37 13.08
CA HIS A 126 -17.27 -3.75 13.46
C HIS A 126 -15.79 -4.08 13.31
N LEU A 127 -15.24 -4.89 14.22
CA LEU A 127 -13.86 -5.34 14.15
C LEU A 127 -13.80 -6.79 13.72
N PHE A 128 -13.27 -7.04 12.52
CA PHE A 128 -12.99 -8.39 12.06
C PHE A 128 -11.52 -8.75 12.31
N THR A 129 -11.27 -9.93 12.88
CA THR A 129 -9.93 -10.51 12.98
C THR A 129 -9.98 -11.92 12.39
N PRO A 130 -9.07 -12.29 11.47
CA PRO A 130 -8.96 -13.64 10.98
C PRO A 130 -8.84 -14.66 12.12
N PRO A 131 -9.37 -15.89 11.94
CA PRO A 131 -9.14 -16.96 12.91
C PRO A 131 -7.65 -17.12 13.23
N ALA A 132 -7.35 -17.49 14.48
CA ALA A 132 -5.98 -17.49 15.00
C ALA A 132 -5.00 -18.25 14.09
N GLY A 133 -3.96 -17.55 13.64
CA GLY A 133 -2.89 -18.10 12.80
C GLY A 133 -3.21 -18.21 11.31
N GLN A 134 -4.37 -17.74 10.85
CA GLN A 134 -4.77 -17.81 9.45
C GLN A 134 -4.64 -16.46 8.75
N SER A 135 -4.05 -16.49 7.56
CA SER A 135 -4.20 -15.44 6.55
C SER A 135 -5.25 -15.90 5.53
N GLY A 136 -5.80 -14.96 4.75
CA GLY A 136 -6.74 -15.31 3.70
C GLY A 136 -7.55 -14.13 3.19
N THR A 137 -8.58 -14.42 2.41
CA THR A 137 -9.48 -13.41 1.86
C THR A 137 -10.76 -13.34 2.68
N LEU A 138 -11.08 -12.16 3.20
CA LEU A 138 -12.38 -11.84 3.78
C LEU A 138 -13.28 -11.24 2.71
N ARG A 139 -14.49 -11.79 2.58
CA ARG A 139 -15.60 -11.16 1.90
C ARG A 139 -16.66 -10.75 2.91
N VAL A 140 -17.12 -9.50 2.81
CA VAL A 140 -18.24 -8.98 3.62
C VAL A 140 -19.37 -8.60 2.68
N GLU A 141 -20.58 -9.09 2.95
CA GLU A 141 -21.78 -8.71 2.20
C GLU A 141 -22.74 -7.97 3.13
N LEU A 142 -23.14 -6.76 2.72
CA LEU A 142 -24.16 -5.98 3.42
C LEU A 142 -25.54 -6.30 2.84
N HIS A 143 -26.53 -6.35 3.73
CA HIS A 143 -27.93 -6.55 3.41
C HIS A 143 -28.78 -5.57 4.21
N SER A 144 -29.45 -4.66 3.51
CA SER A 144 -30.40 -3.70 4.09
C SER A 144 -31.61 -3.47 3.16
N ASP A 145 -32.66 -2.86 3.73
CA ASP A 145 -33.82 -2.33 2.99
C ASP A 145 -33.67 -0.83 2.66
N SER A 146 -32.64 -0.15 3.18
CA SER A 146 -32.31 1.28 2.99
C SER A 146 -30.86 1.49 2.58
N ASP A 147 -30.54 2.67 2.01
CA ASP A 147 -29.25 2.97 1.36
C ASP A 147 -28.08 3.04 2.35
N HIS A 148 -27.15 2.09 2.29
CA HIS A 148 -25.95 2.07 3.12
C HIS A 148 -24.68 1.89 2.29
N VAL A 149 -23.60 2.35 2.88
CA VAL A 149 -22.24 2.28 2.37
C VAL A 149 -21.43 1.32 3.26
N LEU A 150 -20.63 0.47 2.61
CA LEU A 150 -19.75 -0.49 3.27
C LEU A 150 -18.30 -0.21 2.92
N TYR A 151 -17.46 0.04 3.93
CA TYR A 151 -16.03 0.23 3.71
C TYR A 151 -15.18 -0.37 4.82
N ALA A 152 -13.88 -0.50 4.58
CA ALA A 152 -12.93 -1.00 5.56
C ALA A 152 -11.65 -0.19 5.56
N ARG A 153 -10.97 -0.18 6.71
CA ARG A 153 -9.68 0.50 6.89
C ARG A 153 -8.66 -0.46 7.50
N THR A 154 -7.37 -0.13 7.42
CA THR A 154 -6.32 -0.85 8.17
C THR A 154 -6.17 -0.34 9.60
N ALA A 155 -6.56 0.91 9.86
CA ALA A 155 -6.67 1.48 11.19
C ALA A 155 -7.97 2.30 11.32
N CYS A 156 -8.68 2.16 12.44
CA CYS A 156 -10.04 2.69 12.59
C CYS A 156 -10.10 4.23 12.49
N ALA A 157 -9.23 4.91 13.24
CA ALA A 157 -9.19 6.38 13.28
C ALA A 157 -8.42 7.02 12.10
N ASP A 158 -7.76 6.22 11.24
CA ASP A 158 -6.97 6.75 10.13
C ASP A 158 -7.77 6.68 8.83
N GLY A 159 -8.37 7.82 8.44
CA GLY A 159 -9.15 7.96 7.22
C GLY A 159 -8.37 7.68 5.93
N LEU A 160 -7.04 7.84 5.95
CA LEU A 160 -6.19 7.56 4.78
C LEU A 160 -5.88 6.08 4.61
N SER A 161 -6.28 5.26 5.58
CA SER A 161 -5.94 3.85 5.65
C SER A 161 -7.03 2.94 5.05
N GLU A 162 -7.96 3.53 4.29
CA GLU A 162 -9.05 2.83 3.61
C GLU A 162 -8.51 1.77 2.64
N LEU A 163 -9.06 0.56 2.79
CA LEU A 163 -8.71 -0.61 1.98
C LEU A 163 -9.58 -0.70 0.74
N ASP A 164 -10.89 -0.52 0.92
CA ASP A 164 -11.90 -0.61 -0.12
C ASP A 164 -13.20 0.02 0.40
N CYS A 165 -14.02 0.54 -0.51
CA CYS A 165 -15.27 1.24 -0.24
C CYS A 165 -16.29 0.86 -1.31
N GLN A 166 -17.48 0.47 -0.87
CA GLN A 166 -18.54 -0.02 -1.73
C GLN A 166 -19.82 0.76 -1.43
N ASP A 167 -20.23 1.54 -2.42
CA ASP A 167 -21.55 2.16 -2.52
C ASP A 167 -22.13 1.74 -3.88
N LYS A 168 -23.23 0.99 -3.85
CA LYS A 168 -23.97 0.63 -5.05
C LYS A 168 -25.40 1.11 -4.96
N SER A 169 -25.58 2.43 -5.16
CA SER A 169 -26.88 3.10 -5.36
C SER A 169 -28.08 2.18 -5.67
N VAL A 170 -29.00 2.12 -4.69
CA VAL A 170 -30.25 1.38 -4.80
C VAL A 170 -31.10 2.00 -5.92
N ALA A 171 -31.30 1.28 -7.03
CA ALA A 171 -32.18 1.76 -8.09
C ALA A 171 -33.59 2.04 -7.54
N THR A 172 -34.14 3.23 -7.79
CA THR A 172 -35.50 3.62 -7.38
C THR A 172 -36.51 2.53 -7.75
N GLY A 173 -36.98 1.77 -6.75
CA GLY A 173 -37.87 0.62 -6.99
C GLY A 173 -37.61 -0.65 -6.17
N GLY A 174 -36.61 -0.68 -5.28
CA GLY A 174 -36.49 -1.70 -4.23
C GLY A 174 -35.94 -3.04 -4.72
N GLY A 175 -34.62 -3.16 -4.73
CA GLY A 175 -33.91 -4.42 -4.56
C GLY A 175 -33.11 -4.36 -3.26
N PRO A 176 -32.75 -5.50 -2.64
CA PRO A 176 -31.82 -5.50 -1.52
C PRO A 176 -30.48 -4.94 -2.00
N GLU A 177 -29.79 -4.23 -1.12
CA GLU A 177 -28.46 -3.74 -1.42
C GLU A 177 -27.46 -4.88 -1.68
N GLU A 178 -26.37 -4.58 -2.39
CA GLU A 178 -25.39 -5.59 -2.82
C GLU A 178 -23.94 -5.14 -2.57
N GLU A 179 -23.69 -4.36 -1.52
CA GLU A 179 -22.36 -3.88 -1.17
C GLU A 179 -21.53 -5.06 -0.71
N LYS A 180 -20.42 -5.26 -1.40
CA LYS A 180 -19.57 -6.45 -1.28
C LYS A 180 -18.13 -6.05 -1.22
N LEU A 181 -17.59 -6.11 -0.01
CA LEU A 181 -16.17 -5.86 0.24
C LEU A 181 -15.39 -7.16 0.05
N THR A 182 -14.25 -7.13 -0.62
CA THR A 182 -13.31 -8.27 -0.66
C THR A 182 -11.91 -7.78 -0.33
N ILE A 183 -11.42 -8.14 0.86
CA ILE A 183 -10.11 -7.70 1.36
C ILE A 183 -9.24 -8.90 1.74
N VAL A 184 -7.94 -8.76 1.47
CA VAL A 184 -6.95 -9.76 1.85
C VAL A 184 -6.41 -9.40 3.23
N LEU A 185 -6.40 -10.39 4.13
CA LEU A 185 -5.99 -10.21 5.52
C LEU A 185 -4.87 -11.17 5.90
N HIS A 186 -3.88 -10.64 6.62
CA HIS A 186 -2.82 -11.43 7.21
C HIS A 186 -3.20 -11.90 8.62
N ARG A 187 -2.59 -12.99 9.07
CA ARG A 187 -2.78 -13.52 10.43
C ARG A 187 -2.60 -12.45 11.51
N GLY A 188 -3.58 -12.37 12.42
CA GLY A 188 -3.55 -11.41 13.53
C GLY A 188 -3.80 -9.95 13.12
N GLN A 189 -4.04 -9.67 11.84
CA GLN A 189 -4.48 -8.35 11.38
C GLN A 189 -5.96 -8.15 11.72
N THR A 190 -6.24 -7.21 12.61
CA THR A 190 -7.61 -6.77 12.89
C THR A 190 -7.94 -5.59 11.98
N VAL A 191 -9.08 -5.64 11.30
CA VAL A 191 -9.55 -4.54 10.45
C VAL A 191 -10.92 -4.05 10.92
N PRO A 192 -11.13 -2.72 10.99
CA PRO A 192 -12.44 -2.11 11.12
C PRO A 192 -13.22 -2.17 9.81
N ILE A 193 -14.49 -2.54 9.92
CA ILE A 193 -15.51 -2.56 8.87
C ILE A 193 -16.59 -1.57 9.28
N PHE A 194 -16.89 -0.62 8.42
CA PHE A 194 -17.81 0.46 8.66
C PHE A 194 -19.07 0.22 7.84
N VAL A 195 -20.23 0.34 8.49
CA VAL A 195 -21.53 0.40 7.85
C VAL A 195 -22.08 1.78 8.11
N ASP A 196 -22.28 2.53 7.06
CA ASP A 196 -22.62 3.95 7.11
C ASP A 196 -23.90 4.18 6.33
N ALA A 197 -24.91 4.81 6.94
CA ALA A 197 -26.11 5.15 6.21
C ALA A 197 -25.78 6.26 5.20
N TYR A 198 -26.25 6.14 3.96
CA TYR A 198 -25.93 7.14 2.93
C TYR A 198 -26.38 8.55 3.35
N SER A 199 -27.56 8.65 3.97
CA SER A 199 -28.11 9.88 4.55
C SER A 199 -28.79 9.63 5.90
N GLN A 200 -29.16 10.70 6.61
CA GLN A 200 -29.91 10.58 7.86
C GLN A 200 -31.24 9.83 7.72
N ASP A 201 -31.89 9.89 6.56
CA ASP A 201 -33.18 9.23 6.32
C ASP A 201 -33.03 7.73 6.01
N ASP A 202 -31.82 7.27 5.67
CA ASP A 202 -31.52 5.88 5.35
C ASP A 202 -31.06 5.06 6.56
N ALA A 203 -30.91 5.70 7.72
CA ALA A 203 -30.54 5.04 8.97
C ALA A 203 -31.54 3.94 9.33
N GLY A 204 -31.03 2.75 9.64
CA GLY A 204 -31.89 1.59 9.84
C GLY A 204 -31.15 0.27 10.09
N PRO A 205 -31.91 -0.82 10.23
CA PRO A 205 -31.36 -2.14 10.49
C PRO A 205 -30.67 -2.71 9.25
N TYR A 206 -29.56 -3.41 9.47
CA TYR A 206 -28.83 -4.12 8.43
C TYR A 206 -28.34 -5.49 8.94
N THR A 207 -27.88 -6.32 8.01
CA THR A 207 -27.17 -7.57 8.29
C THR A 207 -25.87 -7.62 7.50
N LEU A 208 -24.80 -8.06 8.16
CA LEU A 208 -23.50 -8.33 7.54
C LEU A 208 -23.21 -9.83 7.52
N ASP A 209 -22.88 -10.37 6.35
CA ASP A 209 -22.35 -11.72 6.20
C ASP A 209 -20.84 -11.68 5.98
N PHE A 210 -20.10 -12.28 6.92
CA PHE A 210 -18.64 -12.41 6.90
C PHE A 210 -18.24 -13.80 6.41
N LEU A 211 -17.60 -13.86 5.25
CA LEU A 211 -17.09 -15.08 4.63
C LEU A 211 -15.56 -15.01 4.54
N PHE A 212 -14.87 -15.72 5.43
CA PHE A 212 -13.42 -15.81 5.42
C PHE A 212 -12.95 -17.11 4.78
N SER A 213 -12.14 -16.99 3.72
CA SER A 213 -11.49 -18.10 3.03
C SER A 213 -10.00 -18.10 3.40
N PRO A 214 -9.54 -19.01 4.29
CA PRO A 214 -8.13 -19.09 4.64
C PRO A 214 -7.31 -19.55 3.43
N THR A 215 -6.13 -18.96 3.26
CA THR A 215 -5.10 -19.50 2.36
C THR A 215 -4.28 -20.55 3.09
N LEU A 216 -3.81 -21.55 2.35
CA LEU A 216 -3.05 -22.66 2.88
C LEU A 216 -1.68 -22.70 2.22
N CYS A 217 -0.69 -22.24 2.99
CA CYS A 217 0.69 -22.31 2.54
C CYS A 217 1.16 -23.75 2.31
N GLY A 218 1.83 -23.97 1.18
CA GLY A 218 2.43 -25.23 0.78
C GLY A 218 1.49 -26.15 0.01
N ASP A 219 0.45 -25.62 -0.63
CA ASP A 219 -0.51 -26.41 -1.41
C ASP A 219 -0.19 -26.49 -2.93
N GLY A 220 0.85 -25.77 -3.35
CA GLY A 220 1.32 -25.68 -4.74
C GLY A 220 0.71 -24.53 -5.54
N THR A 221 -0.16 -23.72 -4.94
CA THR A 221 -0.82 -22.57 -5.57
C THR A 221 -0.49 -21.33 -4.76
N VAL A 222 -0.09 -20.25 -5.43
CA VAL A 222 0.12 -18.96 -4.75
C VAL A 222 -1.22 -18.22 -4.72
N ASP A 223 -1.90 -18.25 -3.57
CA ASP A 223 -3.17 -17.54 -3.34
C ASP A 223 -2.94 -16.28 -2.48
N PRO A 224 -3.57 -15.12 -2.76
CA PRO A 224 -3.40 -13.92 -1.93
C PRO A 224 -3.80 -14.17 -0.46
N PRO A 225 -2.96 -13.85 0.55
CA PRO A 225 -1.77 -12.96 0.51
C PRO A 225 -0.40 -13.64 0.35
N GLU A 226 -0.30 -14.88 -0.13
CA GLU A 226 0.96 -15.58 -0.26
C GLU A 226 1.89 -14.89 -1.28
N GLU A 227 3.18 -14.79 -0.93
CA GLU A 227 4.22 -14.27 -1.81
C GLU A 227 4.89 -15.38 -2.63
N CYS A 228 4.81 -16.62 -2.13
CA CYS A 228 5.39 -17.82 -2.71
C CYS A 228 4.60 -19.05 -2.26
N ASP A 229 4.78 -20.18 -2.97
CA ASP A 229 4.36 -21.51 -2.52
C ASP A 229 5.30 -22.55 -3.14
N ASP A 230 6.01 -23.31 -2.29
CA ASP A 230 6.96 -24.35 -2.71
C ASP A 230 6.47 -25.77 -2.37
N HIS A 231 5.14 -25.94 -2.31
CA HIS A 231 4.43 -27.19 -2.05
C HIS A 231 4.70 -27.78 -0.66
N ASN A 232 5.28 -27.00 0.26
CA ASN A 232 5.52 -27.44 1.62
C ASN A 232 5.51 -26.27 2.62
N THR A 233 5.76 -26.54 3.91
CA THR A 233 5.77 -25.53 5.00
C THR A 233 7.07 -25.59 5.79
N THR A 234 8.13 -26.10 5.17
CA THR A 234 9.48 -25.98 5.67
C THR A 234 9.90 -24.52 5.54
N SER A 235 10.88 -24.10 6.31
CA SER A 235 11.44 -22.76 6.18
C SER A 235 12.92 -22.91 5.92
N GLY A 236 13.48 -21.93 5.23
CA GLY A 236 14.85 -21.91 4.77
C GLY A 236 15.07 -22.57 3.40
N ASP A 237 14.02 -22.90 2.66
CA ASP A 237 14.01 -23.47 1.30
C ASP A 237 13.51 -22.51 0.22
N GLY A 238 13.31 -21.24 0.57
CA GLY A 238 12.97 -20.17 -0.38
C GLY A 238 11.54 -19.67 -0.22
N CYS A 239 10.67 -20.48 0.36
CA CYS A 239 9.38 -20.08 0.86
C CYS A 239 9.25 -20.46 2.33
N SER A 240 8.89 -19.51 3.20
CA SER A 240 8.70 -19.79 4.62
C SER A 240 7.43 -20.63 4.87
N ALA A 241 7.28 -21.15 6.09
CA ALA A 241 6.03 -21.81 6.53
C ALA A 241 4.80 -20.88 6.51
N GLU A 242 5.06 -19.60 6.31
CA GLU A 242 4.12 -18.49 6.20
C GLU A 242 3.82 -18.04 4.78
N CYS A 243 4.46 -18.65 3.79
CA CYS A 243 4.39 -18.22 2.40
C CYS A 243 4.85 -16.78 2.18
N THR A 244 5.79 -16.35 3.04
CA THR A 244 6.63 -15.17 2.80
C THR A 244 7.92 -15.60 2.13
N LEU A 245 8.39 -14.78 1.21
CA LEU A 245 9.55 -15.10 0.40
C LEU A 245 10.84 -15.05 1.22
N GLU A 246 11.69 -16.07 1.07
CA GLU A 246 12.97 -16.15 1.77
C GLU A 246 14.14 -15.96 0.79
N LEU A 247 14.31 -14.73 0.27
CA LEU A 247 15.34 -14.42 -0.72
C LEU A 247 16.74 -14.87 -0.28
N ASP A 248 17.09 -14.69 1.00
CA ASP A 248 18.36 -15.18 1.56
C ASP A 248 18.52 -16.69 1.47
N ALA A 249 17.42 -17.46 1.61
CA ALA A 249 17.45 -18.91 1.45
C ALA A 249 17.77 -19.30 0.01
N VAL A 250 17.10 -18.66 -0.96
CA VAL A 250 17.35 -18.87 -2.39
C VAL A 250 18.82 -18.55 -2.73
N CYS A 251 19.34 -17.45 -2.21
CA CYS A 251 20.72 -17.04 -2.40
C CYS A 251 21.75 -17.99 -1.77
N ARG A 252 21.42 -18.65 -0.65
CA ARG A 252 22.27 -19.69 -0.05
C ARG A 252 22.37 -20.94 -0.90
N GLU A 253 21.37 -21.21 -1.74
CA GLU A 253 21.36 -22.33 -2.68
C GLU A 253 21.98 -22.01 -4.04
N ALA A 254 22.51 -20.78 -4.22
CA ALA A 254 23.21 -20.39 -5.43
C ALA A 254 24.32 -21.39 -5.79
N LEU A 255 24.39 -21.75 -7.08
CA LEU A 255 25.32 -22.73 -7.60
C LEU A 255 26.75 -22.19 -7.53
N VAL A 256 27.66 -22.88 -6.85
CA VAL A 256 29.07 -22.44 -6.81
C VAL A 256 29.69 -22.62 -8.20
N ALA A 257 29.94 -21.51 -8.90
CA ALA A 257 30.53 -21.53 -10.21
C ALA A 257 32.03 -21.81 -10.15
N VAL A 258 32.53 -22.49 -11.18
CA VAL A 258 33.95 -22.81 -11.37
C VAL A 258 34.51 -22.09 -12.59
N ILE A 259 35.82 -21.88 -12.60
CA ILE A 259 36.53 -21.43 -13.80
C ILE A 259 36.40 -22.50 -14.90
N GLY A 260 35.99 -22.10 -16.10
CA GLY A 260 35.56 -22.98 -17.17
C GLY A 260 34.04 -23.02 -17.30
N ASP A 261 33.52 -24.11 -17.87
CA ASP A 261 32.10 -24.26 -18.21
C ASP A 261 31.25 -24.65 -17.00
N ASN A 262 30.13 -23.94 -16.83
CA ASN A 262 29.09 -24.23 -15.84
C ASN A 262 27.77 -24.45 -16.59
N GLU A 263 27.27 -25.67 -16.58
CA GLU A 263 25.99 -26.00 -17.22
C GLU A 263 24.82 -25.67 -16.30
N GLY A 264 23.71 -25.21 -16.87
CA GLY A 264 22.47 -25.02 -16.13
C GLY A 264 21.23 -24.96 -17.03
N ASP A 265 20.08 -24.72 -16.41
CA ASP A 265 18.79 -24.69 -17.07
C ASP A 265 17.82 -23.79 -16.31
N THR A 266 17.44 -22.66 -16.93
CA THR A 266 16.56 -21.67 -16.29
C THR A 266 15.15 -22.20 -16.06
N ARG A 267 14.71 -23.26 -16.76
CA ARG A 267 13.40 -23.89 -16.55
C ARG A 267 13.22 -24.51 -15.16
N THR A 268 14.31 -24.73 -14.45
CA THR A 268 14.32 -25.25 -13.07
C THR A 268 14.72 -24.18 -12.05
N GLY A 269 14.81 -22.93 -12.50
CA GLY A 269 15.18 -21.76 -11.73
C GLY A 269 14.03 -21.21 -10.88
N THR A 270 14.32 -20.14 -10.15
CA THR A 270 13.32 -19.32 -9.46
C THR A 270 12.69 -18.31 -10.43
N SER A 271 11.91 -17.33 -9.96
CA SER A 271 11.39 -16.20 -10.78
C SER A 271 11.32 -14.92 -9.93
N LEU A 272 12.33 -14.71 -9.09
CA LEU A 272 12.29 -13.83 -7.92
C LEU A 272 13.24 -12.63 -8.01
N PHE A 273 14.24 -12.71 -8.88
CA PHE A 273 15.27 -11.68 -9.03
C PHE A 273 15.20 -11.04 -10.41
N GLU A 274 15.51 -9.74 -10.49
CA GLU A 274 15.37 -8.98 -11.73
C GLU A 274 16.64 -8.19 -12.04
N GLY A 275 17.10 -8.28 -13.29
CA GLY A 275 18.23 -7.51 -13.79
C GLY A 275 17.78 -6.23 -14.49
N SER A 276 18.62 -5.18 -14.48
CA SER A 276 18.29 -3.90 -15.13
C SER A 276 18.12 -3.96 -16.65
N CYS A 277 18.51 -5.08 -17.28
CA CYS A 277 18.44 -5.29 -18.72
C CYS A 277 17.60 -6.52 -19.13
N LEU A 278 16.89 -7.16 -18.18
CA LEU A 278 16.15 -8.42 -18.44
C LEU A 278 14.66 -8.31 -18.09
N GLY A 279 13.91 -9.36 -18.41
CA GLY A 279 12.45 -9.39 -18.22
C GLY A 279 12.03 -9.55 -16.75
N TYR A 280 10.91 -8.93 -16.38
CA TYR A 280 10.33 -9.02 -15.03
C TYR A 280 9.74 -10.40 -14.72
N LEU A 281 10.01 -10.92 -13.52
CA LEU A 281 9.51 -12.22 -13.01
C LEU A 281 9.66 -13.35 -14.03
N ARG A 282 10.89 -13.63 -14.44
CA ARG A 282 11.22 -14.66 -15.42
C ARG A 282 12.12 -15.72 -14.80
N PRO A 283 12.15 -16.94 -15.35
CA PRO A 283 12.95 -18.00 -14.76
C PRO A 283 14.45 -17.69 -14.75
N GLU A 284 15.08 -17.69 -13.57
CA GLU A 284 16.50 -17.41 -13.38
C GLU A 284 17.25 -18.51 -12.64
N LYS A 285 18.54 -18.63 -12.94
CA LYS A 285 19.50 -19.42 -12.17
C LYS A 285 20.58 -18.53 -11.58
N ILE A 286 20.85 -18.73 -10.30
CA ILE A 286 21.85 -17.97 -9.56
C ILE A 286 23.09 -18.83 -9.39
N HIS A 287 24.24 -18.29 -9.78
CA HIS A 287 25.55 -18.81 -9.46
C HIS A 287 26.26 -17.88 -8.49
N THR A 288 27.21 -18.41 -7.73
CA THR A 288 28.11 -17.62 -6.91
C THR A 288 29.56 -17.93 -7.24
N PHE A 289 30.38 -16.88 -7.28
CA PHE A 289 31.82 -16.99 -7.49
C PHE A 289 32.54 -16.01 -6.56
N THR A 290 33.59 -16.45 -5.87
CA THR A 290 34.45 -15.58 -5.07
C THR A 290 35.84 -15.51 -5.70
N PRO A 291 36.23 -14.37 -6.30
CA PRO A 291 37.55 -14.20 -6.89
C PRO A 291 38.65 -14.42 -5.84
N PRO A 292 39.72 -15.17 -6.16
CA PRO A 292 40.79 -15.46 -5.21
C PRO A 292 41.72 -14.25 -4.93
N SER A 293 41.71 -13.25 -5.82
CA SER A 293 42.46 -12.00 -5.74
C SER A 293 41.74 -10.94 -6.56
N ASP A 294 42.20 -9.70 -6.48
CA ASP A 294 41.78 -8.65 -7.42
C ASP A 294 42.15 -9.07 -8.86
N GLY A 295 41.36 -8.67 -9.84
CA GLY A 295 41.59 -9.01 -11.24
C GLY A 295 40.40 -8.70 -12.14
N THR A 296 40.38 -9.31 -13.31
CA THR A 296 39.30 -9.18 -14.29
C THR A 296 38.63 -10.55 -14.47
N LEU A 297 37.30 -10.56 -14.38
CA LEU A 297 36.45 -11.72 -14.61
C LEU A 297 35.71 -11.54 -15.94
N LEU A 298 35.88 -12.52 -16.83
CA LEU A 298 35.17 -12.64 -18.09
C LEU A 298 34.11 -13.75 -17.97
N LEU A 299 32.87 -13.38 -18.20
CA LEU A 299 31.71 -14.27 -18.26
C LEU A 299 31.25 -14.38 -19.70
N ARG A 300 30.95 -15.61 -20.12
CA ARG A 300 30.37 -15.90 -21.43
C ARG A 300 29.19 -16.83 -21.26
N LEU A 301 28.00 -16.37 -21.62
CA LEU A 301 26.78 -17.16 -21.59
C LEU A 301 26.43 -17.59 -23.01
N SER A 302 26.24 -18.90 -23.20
CA SER A 302 25.79 -19.49 -24.46
C SER A 302 24.52 -20.29 -24.23
N SER A 303 23.50 -20.05 -25.05
CA SER A 303 22.22 -20.74 -25.05
C SER A 303 21.70 -20.88 -26.49
N ASP A 304 20.78 -21.83 -26.71
CA ASP A 304 20.00 -21.94 -27.95
C ASP A 304 18.76 -21.02 -27.94
N THR A 305 18.60 -20.22 -26.88
CA THR A 305 17.47 -19.31 -26.62
C THR A 305 17.96 -17.95 -26.11
N ASP A 306 17.07 -16.96 -26.13
CA ASP A 306 17.32 -15.58 -25.66
C ASP A 306 17.39 -15.51 -24.11
N LEU A 307 18.59 -15.75 -23.58
CA LEU A 307 18.92 -15.60 -22.17
C LEU A 307 19.94 -14.48 -22.01
N GLY A 308 19.82 -13.73 -20.92
CA GLY A 308 20.83 -12.76 -20.54
C GLY A 308 21.42 -13.03 -19.17
N MET A 309 22.33 -12.17 -18.74
CA MET A 309 22.95 -12.28 -17.42
C MET A 309 23.22 -10.95 -16.76
N TYR A 310 23.23 -10.94 -15.44
CA TYR A 310 23.69 -9.82 -14.64
C TYR A 310 24.47 -10.29 -13.43
N VAL A 311 25.31 -9.40 -12.90
CA VAL A 311 26.18 -9.68 -11.76
C VAL A 311 25.85 -8.70 -10.62
N ARG A 312 25.72 -9.21 -9.41
CA ARG A 312 25.55 -8.42 -8.18
C ARG A 312 26.64 -8.76 -7.16
N THR A 313 27.00 -7.79 -6.31
CA THR A 313 27.91 -8.02 -5.16
C THR A 313 27.18 -8.50 -3.91
N SER A 314 25.86 -8.31 -3.85
CA SER A 314 24.96 -8.90 -2.87
C SER A 314 23.79 -9.52 -3.61
N CYS A 315 23.38 -10.73 -3.20
CA CYS A 315 22.36 -11.47 -3.93
C CYS A 315 20.98 -10.78 -3.87
N VAL A 316 20.60 -10.32 -2.68
CA VAL A 316 19.26 -9.76 -2.41
C VAL A 316 19.16 -8.25 -2.65
N ASP A 317 20.29 -7.54 -2.69
CA ASP A 317 20.34 -6.09 -2.85
C ASP A 317 20.41 -5.74 -4.34
N ASP A 318 19.33 -5.17 -4.86
CA ASP A 318 19.17 -4.77 -6.26
C ASP A 318 20.10 -3.63 -6.66
N ASP A 319 20.36 -2.68 -5.75
CA ASP A 319 21.30 -1.58 -5.96
C ASP A 319 22.76 -2.07 -6.09
N SER A 320 23.04 -3.31 -5.73
CA SER A 320 24.39 -3.91 -5.77
C SER A 320 24.78 -4.49 -7.13
N GLN A 321 23.95 -4.29 -8.16
CA GLN A 321 24.23 -4.73 -9.52
C GLN A 321 25.46 -4.03 -10.08
N VAL A 322 26.43 -4.84 -10.50
CA VAL A 322 27.71 -4.40 -11.07
C VAL A 322 27.54 -4.10 -12.56
N GLU A 323 26.98 -5.07 -13.29
CA GLU A 323 26.84 -5.01 -14.74
C GLU A 323 25.75 -5.98 -15.20
N CYS A 324 25.12 -5.67 -16.34
CA CYS A 324 24.08 -6.48 -16.97
C CYS A 324 24.36 -6.58 -18.47
N MET A 325 24.13 -7.76 -19.05
CA MET A 325 24.32 -8.01 -20.47
C MET A 325 23.14 -8.79 -21.04
N ASP A 326 22.56 -8.19 -22.08
CA ASP A 326 21.47 -8.74 -22.89
C ASP A 326 21.62 -8.18 -24.31
N ASN A 327 22.12 -8.98 -25.26
CA ASN A 327 22.15 -8.58 -26.66
C ASN A 327 20.89 -9.07 -27.36
N VAL A 328 20.15 -8.14 -27.94
CA VAL A 328 18.90 -8.44 -28.66
C VAL A 328 19.17 -9.33 -29.89
N GLY A 329 18.83 -10.63 -29.82
CA GLY A 329 18.81 -11.54 -30.97
C GLY A 329 19.13 -13.01 -30.65
N ASP A 330 18.28 -13.91 -31.16
CA ASP A 330 18.19 -15.36 -30.93
C ASP A 330 19.40 -16.21 -31.42
N ASP A 331 20.64 -15.79 -31.17
CA ASP A 331 21.89 -16.57 -31.37
C ASP A 331 23.20 -15.94 -30.83
N SER A 332 23.19 -14.81 -30.10
CA SER A 332 24.44 -14.21 -29.61
C SER A 332 24.91 -14.77 -28.27
N GLU A 333 26.19 -15.11 -28.20
CA GLU A 333 26.90 -15.33 -26.93
C GLU A 333 26.90 -14.02 -26.14
N GLU A 334 26.38 -14.03 -24.92
CA GLU A 334 26.45 -12.86 -24.04
C GLU A 334 27.81 -12.82 -23.37
N VAL A 335 28.47 -11.66 -23.41
CA VAL A 335 29.85 -11.51 -22.92
C VAL A 335 29.93 -10.30 -21.99
N LEU A 336 30.36 -10.55 -20.76
CA LEU A 336 30.50 -9.54 -19.73
C LEU A 336 31.91 -9.61 -19.14
N GLU A 337 32.62 -8.50 -19.13
CA GLU A 337 33.97 -8.37 -18.57
C GLU A 337 33.95 -7.31 -17.48
N ILE A 338 34.27 -7.70 -16.25
CA ILE A 338 34.22 -6.84 -15.07
C ILE A 338 35.52 -6.92 -14.27
N ASP A 339 35.92 -5.79 -13.69
CA ASP A 339 36.95 -5.76 -12.66
C ASP A 339 36.34 -6.23 -11.33
N VAL A 340 37.07 -7.08 -10.61
CA VAL A 340 36.58 -7.74 -9.39
C VAL A 340 37.61 -7.66 -8.27
N ASP A 341 37.10 -7.54 -7.04
CA ASP A 341 37.91 -7.53 -5.82
C ASP A 341 38.05 -8.94 -5.23
N GLY A 342 39.25 -9.27 -4.77
CA GLY A 342 39.56 -10.55 -4.16
C GLY A 342 38.79 -10.78 -2.85
N GLY A 343 38.15 -11.94 -2.73
CA GLY A 343 37.43 -12.35 -1.54
C GLY A 343 36.02 -11.75 -1.38
N VAL A 344 35.59 -10.89 -2.30
CA VAL A 344 34.21 -10.38 -2.34
C VAL A 344 33.36 -11.35 -3.17
N PRO A 345 32.31 -11.98 -2.61
CA PRO A 345 31.46 -12.88 -3.37
C PRO A 345 30.66 -12.11 -4.43
N LEU A 346 30.53 -12.72 -5.59
CA LEU A 346 29.66 -12.27 -6.67
C LEU A 346 28.51 -13.25 -6.84
N PHE A 347 27.36 -12.72 -7.20
CA PHE A 347 26.18 -13.48 -7.60
C PHE A 347 25.92 -13.21 -9.07
N ILE A 348 25.97 -14.26 -9.88
CA ILE A 348 25.78 -14.20 -11.34
C ILE A 348 24.41 -14.82 -11.62
N PHE A 349 23.50 -14.01 -12.13
CA PHE A 349 22.16 -14.41 -12.48
C PHE A 349 22.14 -14.67 -13.98
N VAL A 350 21.72 -15.87 -14.37
CA VAL A 350 21.36 -16.21 -15.74
C VAL A 350 19.85 -16.20 -15.81
N ASP A 351 19.29 -15.27 -16.56
CA ASP A 351 17.87 -14.96 -16.55
C ASP A 351 17.27 -15.12 -17.95
N THR A 352 15.98 -15.36 -17.98
CA THR A 352 15.23 -15.58 -19.20
C THR A 352 14.60 -14.26 -19.67
N TYR A 353 14.72 -13.90 -20.94
CA TYR A 353 14.14 -12.66 -21.44
C TYR A 353 12.60 -12.75 -21.62
N PHE A 354 12.10 -13.71 -22.40
CA PHE A 354 10.67 -14.08 -22.43
C PHE A 354 10.43 -15.46 -21.81
N VAL A 355 9.27 -15.68 -21.18
CA VAL A 355 8.92 -16.98 -20.53
C VAL A 355 9.11 -18.19 -21.46
N THR A 356 8.98 -18.02 -22.78
CA THR A 356 9.18 -19.07 -23.79
C THR A 356 10.63 -19.45 -24.05
N ASP A 357 11.57 -18.61 -23.63
CA ASP A 357 12.99 -18.74 -23.94
C ASP A 357 13.75 -19.47 -22.81
N ALA A 358 13.03 -19.86 -21.75
CA ALA A 358 13.62 -20.61 -20.66
C ALA A 358 14.21 -21.92 -21.19
N GLY A 359 15.47 -22.18 -20.86
CA GLY A 359 16.22 -23.24 -21.52
C GLY A 359 17.57 -23.56 -20.87
N PRO A 360 18.25 -24.59 -21.41
CA PRO A 360 19.59 -24.96 -21.00
C PRO A 360 20.62 -23.92 -21.48
N TYR A 361 21.68 -23.73 -20.70
CA TYR A 361 22.77 -22.82 -21.02
C TYR A 361 24.12 -23.35 -20.53
N THR A 362 25.19 -22.83 -21.13
CA THR A 362 26.57 -22.95 -20.65
C THR A 362 27.10 -21.57 -20.27
N LEU A 363 27.48 -21.38 -19.01
CA LEU A 363 28.13 -20.17 -18.48
C LEU A 363 29.64 -20.45 -18.29
N ASN A 364 30.48 -19.92 -19.17
CA ASN A 364 31.93 -20.02 -19.08
C ASN A 364 32.54 -18.85 -18.28
N LEU A 365 33.35 -19.19 -17.28
CA LEU A 365 34.07 -18.22 -16.44
C LEU A 365 35.58 -18.27 -16.75
N ALA A 366 36.18 -17.10 -17.00
CA ALA A 366 37.62 -16.95 -17.09
C ALA A 366 38.10 -15.80 -16.18
N PHE A 367 39.05 -16.06 -15.30
CA PHE A 367 39.59 -15.08 -14.36
C PHE A 367 41.06 -14.78 -14.65
N THR A 368 41.40 -13.49 -14.72
CA THR A 368 42.76 -12.99 -14.91
C THR A 368 43.17 -12.15 -13.70
N PRO A 369 44.12 -12.60 -12.86
CA PRO A 369 44.57 -11.83 -11.71
C PRO A 369 45.19 -10.48 -12.11
N ALA A 370 44.96 -9.45 -11.30
CA ALA A 370 45.65 -8.18 -11.41
C ALA A 370 47.18 -8.36 -11.15
N PRO A 371 48.03 -7.54 -11.81
CA PRO A 371 49.50 -7.68 -11.75
C PRO A 371 50.14 -7.33 -10.40
#